data_AF-A0A3M7T7U6-F1
#
_entry.id   AF-A0A3M7T7U6-F1
#
_cell.length_a   1.000
_cell.length_b   1.000
_cell.length_c   1.000
_cell.angle_alpha   90.00
_cell.angle_beta   90.00
_cell.angle_gamma   90.00
#
_symmetry.space_group_name_H-M   'P 1'
#
loop_
_entity.id
_entity.type
_entity.pdbx_description
1 polymer ?
#
loop_
_entity_poly.entity_id
_entity_poly.type
_entity_poly.pdbx_seq_one_letter_code
_entity_poly.pdbx_strand_id
1 'polypeptide(L)'
;MNDLSIVLPCGFSVKFNDIIYKSGIFQCPACKKHDITRQECLNMTKNKMLINEINLNLKWKKYEELMKELEKFKDDPKYYIDESFDSLKREVDLRREEVKDMINKKIDDYYDGLLEKIDIERNLKFKDLEERILQTETLSFFKSDADKNLEICSKLDFFEKNIIKIDNEIDDDSRTKATIQFTINNFSLLKDRKNFRICSKKCFLRNFEWFFDIELNEENGWMEFYLYCNSKAESNKFPKVADIINL
;
A
#
# COMPACT_ATOMS: atom_id res chain seq x y z
N MET A 1 49.13 8.96 -19.29
CA MET A 1 50.14 8.60 -18.26
C MET A 1 50.65 7.16 -18.39
N ASN A 2 49.91 6.25 -19.03
CA ASN A 2 50.21 4.82 -19.02
C ASN A 2 51.51 4.43 -19.75
N ASP A 3 51.97 5.25 -20.72
CA ASP A 3 53.20 5.01 -21.48
C ASP A 3 54.42 5.78 -20.95
N LEU A 4 54.30 6.39 -19.78
CA LEU A 4 55.40 7.14 -19.19
C LEU A 4 56.54 6.21 -18.78
N SER A 5 57.76 6.48 -19.26
CA SER A 5 58.96 5.77 -18.81
C SER A 5 59.64 6.53 -17.66
N ILE A 6 59.91 5.84 -16.56
CA ILE A 6 60.61 6.38 -15.39
C ILE A 6 61.90 5.59 -15.13
N VAL A 7 62.90 6.26 -14.56
CA VAL A 7 64.22 5.69 -14.30
C VAL A 7 64.26 5.07 -12.90
N LEU A 8 64.74 3.84 -12.78
CA LEU A 8 64.92 3.16 -11.49
C LEU A 8 66.27 3.54 -10.87
N PRO A 9 66.47 3.30 -9.56
CA PRO A 9 67.75 3.52 -8.89
C PRO A 9 68.95 2.78 -9.53
N CYS A 10 68.71 1.64 -10.19
CA CYS A 10 69.73 0.92 -10.99
C CYS A 10 70.05 1.55 -12.35
N GLY A 11 69.43 2.68 -12.72
CA GLY A 11 69.65 3.35 -14.01
C GLY A 11 68.83 2.81 -15.20
N PHE A 12 68.19 1.64 -15.06
CA PHE A 12 67.24 1.12 -16.05
C PHE A 12 65.93 1.90 -16.05
N SER A 13 65.23 1.93 -17.18
CA SER A 13 63.91 2.56 -17.29
C SER A 13 62.79 1.53 -17.36
N VAL A 14 61.65 1.84 -16.75
CA VAL A 14 60.44 0.99 -16.76
C VAL A 14 59.19 1.82 -16.97
N LYS A 15 58.05 1.19 -17.25
CA LYS A 15 56.80 1.94 -17.36
C LYS A 15 56.33 2.39 -15.98
N PHE A 16 55.79 3.60 -15.91
CA PHE A 16 55.26 4.19 -14.69
C PHE A 16 54.19 3.30 -14.02
N ASN A 17 53.36 2.66 -14.84
CA ASN A 17 52.32 1.73 -14.35
C ASN A 17 52.89 0.48 -13.67
N ASP A 18 54.11 0.06 -14.02
CA ASP A 18 54.75 -1.10 -13.40
C ASP A 18 55.16 -0.82 -11.93
N ILE A 19 55.22 0.46 -11.56
CA ILE A 19 55.65 0.95 -10.25
C ILE A 19 54.49 1.55 -9.44
N ILE A 20 53.55 2.25 -10.06
CA ILE A 20 52.54 3.07 -9.34
C ILE A 20 51.60 2.25 -8.43
N TYR A 21 51.29 1.01 -8.83
CA TYR A 21 50.40 0.11 -8.10
C TYR A 21 51.14 -0.82 -7.11
N LYS A 22 52.47 -0.71 -7.01
CA LYS A 22 53.25 -1.51 -6.05
C LYS A 22 53.14 -0.90 -4.65
N SER A 23 52.94 -1.77 -3.66
CA SER A 23 52.92 -1.42 -2.23
C SER A 23 54.11 -2.03 -1.52
N GLY A 24 54.62 -1.33 -0.49
CA GLY A 24 55.77 -1.78 0.28
C GLY A 24 57.08 -1.86 -0.51
N ILE A 25 57.95 -2.75 -0.08
CA ILE A 25 59.24 -3.08 -0.69
C ILE A 25 59.01 -4.17 -1.74
N PHE A 26 59.57 -4.02 -2.94
CA PHE A 26 59.45 -5.00 -4.01
C PHE A 26 60.76 -5.13 -4.79
N GLN A 27 60.98 -6.32 -5.37
CA GLN A 27 62.15 -6.60 -6.18
C GLN A 27 62.12 -5.76 -7.48
N CYS A 28 63.25 -5.17 -7.84
CA CYS A 28 63.35 -4.31 -9.02
C CYS A 28 62.92 -5.05 -10.30
N PRO A 29 61.92 -4.52 -11.05
CA PRO A 29 61.36 -5.22 -12.20
C PRO A 29 62.32 -5.29 -13.39
N ALA A 30 63.33 -4.42 -13.47
CA ALA A 30 64.29 -4.42 -14.57
C ALA A 30 65.46 -5.39 -14.34
N CYS A 31 66.18 -5.26 -13.22
CA CYS A 31 67.41 -6.01 -12.98
C CYS A 31 67.24 -7.21 -12.05
N LYS A 32 66.17 -7.24 -11.23
CA LYS A 32 65.91 -8.26 -10.21
C LYS A 32 67.02 -8.46 -9.16
N LYS A 33 67.96 -7.52 -9.02
CA LYS A 33 69.14 -7.63 -8.14
C LYS A 33 69.03 -6.90 -6.80
N HIS A 34 68.04 -6.02 -6.66
CA HIS A 34 67.82 -5.26 -5.44
C HIS A 34 66.33 -5.09 -5.20
N ASP A 35 66.01 -4.68 -3.98
CA ASP A 35 64.68 -4.26 -3.61
C ASP A 35 64.57 -2.74 -3.63
N ILE A 36 63.40 -2.25 -4.00
CA ILE A 36 63.08 -0.83 -4.13
C ILE A 36 61.69 -0.58 -3.59
N THR A 37 61.44 0.66 -3.19
CA THR A 37 60.11 1.15 -2.87
C THR A 37 59.59 2.05 -3.98
N ARG A 38 58.27 2.19 -4.03
CA ARG A 38 57.59 3.13 -4.94
C ARG A 38 58.07 4.55 -4.68
N GLN A 39 58.21 4.96 -3.41
CA GLN A 39 58.61 6.32 -3.06
C GLN A 39 60.04 6.63 -3.48
N GLU A 40 60.99 5.71 -3.29
CA GLU A 40 62.37 5.87 -3.76
C GLU A 40 62.40 6.14 -5.26
N CYS A 41 61.63 5.39 -6.05
CA CYS A 41 61.56 5.59 -7.50
C CYS A 41 60.90 6.93 -7.87
N LEU A 42 59.72 7.22 -7.32
CA LEU A 42 58.95 8.41 -7.70
C LEU A 42 59.59 9.73 -7.22
N ASN A 43 60.35 9.69 -6.12
CA ASN A 43 61.00 10.87 -5.54
C ASN A 43 62.38 11.18 -6.14
N MET A 44 62.93 10.32 -7.00
CA MET A 44 64.14 10.65 -7.75
C MET A 44 63.92 11.95 -8.52
N THR A 45 64.88 12.88 -8.45
CA THR A 45 64.77 14.22 -9.05
C THR A 45 64.28 14.16 -10.50
N LYS A 46 64.85 13.27 -11.32
CA LYS A 46 64.48 13.09 -12.73
C LYS A 46 63.02 12.62 -12.90
N ASN A 47 62.57 11.63 -12.13
CA ASN A 47 61.21 11.11 -12.22
C ASN A 47 60.20 12.12 -11.69
N LYS A 48 60.50 12.77 -10.57
CA LYS A 48 59.65 13.80 -10.00
C LYS A 48 59.45 14.97 -10.95
N MET A 49 60.52 15.46 -11.60
CA MET A 49 60.44 16.50 -12.62
C MET A 49 59.58 16.08 -13.81
N LEU A 50 59.83 14.88 -14.35
CA LEU A 50 59.08 14.35 -15.49
C LEU A 50 57.58 14.18 -15.18
N ILE A 51 57.26 13.65 -13.99
CA ILE A 51 55.86 13.51 -13.52
C ILE A 51 55.20 14.89 -13.39
N ASN A 52 55.91 15.87 -12.82
CA ASN A 52 55.40 17.22 -12.68
C ASN A 52 55.15 17.91 -14.02
N GLU A 53 56.07 17.76 -14.98
CA GLU A 53 55.93 18.29 -16.34
C GLU A 53 54.68 17.72 -17.03
N ILE A 54 54.48 16.40 -16.96
CA ILE A 54 53.30 15.75 -17.54
C ILE A 54 52.02 16.20 -16.84
N ASN A 55 52.04 16.28 -15.51
CA ASN A 55 50.90 16.79 -14.74
C ASN A 55 50.54 18.22 -15.15
N LEU A 56 51.53 19.07 -15.35
CA LEU A 56 51.34 20.44 -15.81
C LEU A 56 50.73 20.47 -17.21
N ASN A 57 51.27 19.67 -18.13
CA ASN A 57 50.74 19.56 -19.50
C ASN A 57 49.30 19.04 -19.54
N LEU A 58 48.93 18.08 -18.68
CA LEU A 58 47.54 17.60 -18.59
C LEU A 58 46.61 18.68 -18.05
N LYS A 59 47.03 19.41 -16.99
CA LYS A 59 46.26 20.54 -16.47
C LYS A 59 46.11 21.65 -17.51
N TRP A 60 47.16 21.92 -18.27
CA TRP A 60 47.17 22.90 -19.34
C TRP A 60 46.19 22.52 -20.46
N LYS A 61 46.22 21.27 -20.94
CA LYS A 61 45.25 20.77 -21.92
C LYS A 61 43.80 20.91 -21.44
N LYS A 62 43.54 20.53 -20.18
CA LYS A 62 42.21 20.69 -19.58
C LYS A 62 41.80 22.17 -19.52
N TYR A 63 42.73 23.06 -19.18
CA TYR A 63 42.49 24.49 -19.19
C TYR A 63 42.16 25.00 -20.60
N GLU A 64 42.90 24.59 -21.63
CA GLU A 64 42.60 24.95 -23.03
C GLU A 64 41.22 24.48 -23.48
N GLU A 65 40.81 23.27 -23.10
CA GLU A 65 39.47 22.73 -23.38
C GLU A 65 38.38 23.60 -22.73
N LEU A 66 38.53 23.92 -21.45
CA LEU A 66 37.61 24.81 -20.73
C LEU A 66 37.57 26.21 -21.33
N MET A 67 38.71 26.74 -21.78
CA MET A 67 38.75 28.04 -22.44
C MET A 67 38.03 28.03 -23.78
N LYS A 68 38.15 26.95 -24.57
CA LYS A 68 37.38 26.79 -25.82
C LYS A 68 35.87 26.71 -25.56
N GLU A 69 35.45 26.04 -24.48
CA GLU A 69 34.05 26.04 -24.08
C GLU A 69 33.60 27.43 -23.67
N LEU A 70 34.40 28.12 -22.84
CA LEU A 70 34.12 29.49 -22.40
C LEU A 70 34.00 30.47 -23.57
N GLU A 71 34.83 30.32 -24.60
CA GLU A 71 34.79 31.13 -25.81
C GLU A 71 33.43 31.06 -26.49
N LYS A 72 32.82 29.86 -26.55
CA LYS A 72 31.49 29.68 -27.14
C LYS A 72 30.43 30.53 -26.45
N PHE A 73 30.54 30.70 -25.13
CA PHE A 73 29.62 31.55 -24.35
C PHE A 73 29.87 33.04 -24.55
N LYS A 74 31.06 33.47 -25.03
CA LYS A 74 31.33 34.89 -25.28
C LYS A 74 30.58 35.42 -26.49
N ASP A 75 30.42 34.58 -27.51
CA ASP A 75 29.81 34.98 -28.78
C ASP A 75 28.31 35.31 -28.62
N ASP A 76 27.59 34.53 -27.80
CA ASP A 76 26.20 34.80 -27.46
C ASP A 76 25.82 34.25 -26.07
N PRO A 77 26.19 34.93 -24.98
CA PRO A 77 25.91 34.46 -23.62
C PRO A 77 24.41 34.37 -23.34
N LYS A 78 23.61 35.20 -24.03
CA LYS A 78 22.17 35.23 -23.85
C LYS A 78 21.54 33.94 -24.39
N TYR A 79 21.94 33.50 -25.59
CA TYR A 79 21.47 32.24 -26.16
C TYR A 79 21.68 31.04 -25.23
N TYR A 80 22.86 30.89 -24.62
CA TYR A 80 23.11 29.75 -23.73
C TYR A 80 22.31 29.80 -22.44
N ILE A 81 22.11 31.00 -21.89
CA ILE A 81 21.27 31.17 -20.71
C ILE A 81 19.81 30.83 -21.07
N ASP A 82 19.30 31.40 -22.17
CA ASP A 82 17.94 31.17 -22.63
C ASP A 82 17.71 29.67 -22.95
N GLU A 83 18.64 29.01 -23.65
CA GLU A 83 18.58 27.58 -23.95
C GLU A 83 18.60 26.71 -22.67
N SER A 84 19.38 27.09 -21.65
CA SER A 84 19.37 26.40 -20.35
C SER A 84 18.01 26.50 -19.66
N PHE A 85 17.38 27.67 -19.70
CA PHE A 85 16.05 27.86 -19.12
C PHE A 85 14.96 27.17 -19.94
N ASP A 86 15.06 27.18 -21.27
CA ASP A 86 14.15 26.46 -22.15
C ASP A 86 14.27 24.94 -21.96
N SER A 87 15.48 24.41 -21.77
CA SER A 87 15.69 23.01 -21.40
C SER A 87 15.01 22.67 -20.08
N LEU A 88 15.16 23.52 -19.06
CA LEU A 88 14.50 23.32 -17.77
C LEU A 88 12.97 23.39 -17.89
N LYS A 89 12.45 24.31 -18.71
CA LYS A 89 11.01 24.42 -18.97
C LYS A 89 10.45 23.15 -19.62
N ARG A 90 11.17 22.60 -20.62
CA ARG A 90 10.81 21.32 -21.25
C ARG A 90 10.79 20.17 -20.24
N GLU A 91 11.75 20.11 -19.33
CA GLU A 91 11.78 19.09 -18.27
C GLU A 91 10.58 19.22 -17.31
N VAL A 92 10.24 20.45 -16.91
CA VAL A 92 9.05 20.73 -16.09
C VAL A 92 7.77 20.31 -16.81
N ASP A 93 7.65 20.59 -18.11
CA ASP A 93 6.49 20.20 -18.92
C ASP A 93 6.36 18.67 -19.02
N LEU A 94 7.46 17.94 -19.22
CA LEU A 94 7.47 16.48 -19.21
C LEU A 94 7.01 15.93 -17.86
N ARG A 95 7.54 16.46 -16.75
CA ARG A 95 7.13 16.05 -15.40
C ARG A 95 5.65 16.32 -15.12
N ARG A 96 5.11 17.42 -15.65
CA ARG A 96 3.69 17.75 -15.52
C ARG A 96 2.80 16.71 -16.21
N GLU A 97 3.14 16.28 -17.41
CA GLU A 97 2.34 15.26 -18.12
C GLU A 97 2.51 13.87 -17.46
N GLU A 98 3.71 13.50 -16.99
CA GLU A 98 3.91 12.25 -16.22
C GLU A 98 3.01 12.18 -14.97
N VAL A 99 2.92 13.27 -14.21
CA VAL A 99 2.09 13.34 -13.01
C VAL A 99 0.61 13.24 -13.38
N LYS A 100 0.19 13.90 -14.46
CA LYS A 100 -1.19 13.86 -14.96
C LYS A 100 -1.58 12.44 -15.37
N ASP A 101 -0.72 11.73 -16.09
CA ASP A 101 -0.95 10.34 -16.49
C ASP A 101 -1.03 9.41 -15.27
N MET A 102 -0.15 9.60 -14.29
CA MET A 102 -0.18 8.83 -13.04
C MET A 102 -1.47 9.05 -12.25
N ILE A 103 -1.96 10.30 -12.18
CA ILE A 103 -3.22 10.62 -11.48
C ILE A 103 -4.41 9.99 -12.21
N ASN A 104 -4.49 10.15 -13.54
CA ASN A 104 -5.56 9.57 -14.34
C ASN A 104 -5.61 8.05 -14.17
N LYS A 105 -4.46 7.38 -14.24
CA LYS A 105 -4.38 5.93 -13.99
C LYS A 105 -4.93 5.53 -12.62
N LYS A 106 -4.61 6.28 -11.55
CA LYS A 106 -5.14 5.99 -10.21
C LYS A 106 -6.65 6.20 -10.12
N ILE A 107 -7.19 7.17 -10.86
CA ILE A 107 -8.64 7.43 -10.93
C ILE A 107 -9.32 6.25 -11.65
N ASP A 108 -8.76 5.82 -12.78
CA ASP A 108 -9.28 4.70 -13.56
C ASP A 108 -9.22 3.39 -12.76
N ASP A 109 -8.08 3.08 -12.14
CA ASP A 109 -7.90 1.88 -11.30
C ASP A 109 -8.93 1.86 -10.14
N TYR A 110 -9.23 3.03 -9.54
CA TYR A 110 -10.23 3.14 -8.48
C TYR A 110 -11.65 2.95 -9.01
N TYR A 111 -11.97 3.56 -10.15
CA TYR A 111 -13.27 3.42 -10.81
C TYR A 111 -13.56 1.96 -11.19
N ASP A 112 -12.60 1.28 -11.80
CA ASP A 112 -12.72 -0.13 -12.17
C ASP A 112 -12.92 -1.01 -10.93
N GLY A 113 -12.16 -0.75 -9.86
CA GLY A 113 -12.34 -1.47 -8.59
C GLY A 113 -13.72 -1.25 -7.93
N LEU A 114 -14.37 -0.10 -8.16
CA LEU A 114 -15.75 0.12 -7.73
C LEU A 114 -16.75 -0.67 -8.58
N LEU A 115 -16.55 -0.74 -9.90
CA LEU A 115 -17.41 -1.53 -10.78
C LEU A 115 -17.35 -3.02 -10.44
N GLU A 116 -16.16 -3.56 -10.17
CA GLU A 116 -15.99 -4.95 -9.74
C GLU A 116 -16.76 -5.23 -8.45
N LYS A 117 -16.72 -4.32 -7.46
CA LYS A 117 -17.49 -4.47 -6.21
C LYS A 117 -19.00 -4.50 -6.47
N ILE A 118 -19.49 -3.64 -7.36
CA ILE A 118 -20.91 -3.62 -7.75
C ILE A 118 -21.31 -4.95 -8.39
N ASP A 119 -20.48 -5.48 -9.30
CA ASP A 119 -20.75 -6.76 -9.95
C ASP A 119 -20.73 -7.93 -8.97
N ILE A 120 -19.78 -7.96 -8.03
CA ILE A 120 -19.72 -8.97 -6.96
C ILE A 120 -21.00 -8.90 -6.10
N GLU A 121 -21.39 -7.71 -5.64
CA GLU A 121 -22.58 -7.55 -4.81
C GLU A 121 -23.87 -7.92 -5.56
N ARG A 122 -23.97 -7.54 -6.84
CA ARG A 122 -25.08 -7.94 -7.71
C ARG A 122 -25.19 -9.47 -7.79
N ASN A 123 -24.07 -10.15 -8.04
CA ASN A 123 -24.04 -11.61 -8.16
C ASN A 123 -24.39 -12.30 -6.83
N LEU A 124 -23.94 -11.76 -5.69
CA LEU A 124 -24.33 -12.25 -4.36
C LEU A 124 -25.84 -12.12 -4.11
N LYS A 125 -26.44 -10.97 -4.46
CA LYS A 125 -27.89 -10.75 -4.35
C LYS A 125 -28.69 -11.69 -5.26
N PHE A 126 -28.21 -11.94 -6.48
CA PHE A 126 -28.85 -12.92 -7.37
C PHE A 126 -28.84 -14.32 -6.77
N LYS A 127 -27.70 -14.77 -6.24
CA LYS A 127 -27.59 -16.09 -5.62
C LYS A 127 -28.50 -16.25 -4.39
N ASP A 128 -28.55 -15.25 -3.51
CA ASP A 128 -29.48 -15.24 -2.37
C ASP A 128 -30.94 -15.32 -2.85
N LEU A 129 -31.29 -14.63 -3.93
CA LEU A 129 -32.63 -14.67 -4.50
C LEU A 129 -32.97 -16.04 -5.14
N GLU A 130 -32.03 -16.66 -5.84
CA GLU A 130 -32.17 -18.03 -6.37
C GLU A 130 -32.39 -19.06 -5.25
N GLU A 131 -31.62 -18.97 -4.16
CA GLU A 131 -31.78 -19.84 -2.98
C GLU A 131 -33.17 -19.67 -2.33
N ARG A 132 -33.67 -18.43 -2.22
CA ARG A 132 -35.02 -18.15 -1.68
C ARG A 132 -36.14 -18.68 -2.58
N ILE A 133 -35.97 -18.62 -3.91
CA ILE A 133 -36.93 -19.20 -4.86
C ILE A 133 -37.01 -20.71 -4.65
N LEU A 134 -35.86 -21.41 -4.60
CA LEU A 134 -35.80 -22.86 -4.35
C LEU A 134 -36.44 -23.28 -3.03
N GLN A 135 -36.24 -22.49 -1.95
CA GLN A 135 -36.89 -22.71 -0.65
C GLN A 135 -38.42 -22.53 -0.72
N THR A 136 -38.90 -21.55 -1.48
CA THR A 136 -40.33 -21.30 -1.66
C THR A 136 -41.00 -22.44 -2.45
N GLU A 137 -40.34 -22.92 -3.50
CA GLU A 137 -40.80 -24.07 -4.29
C GLU A 137 -40.88 -25.34 -3.44
N THR A 138 -39.86 -25.63 -2.63
CA THR A 138 -39.89 -26.77 -1.69
C THR A 138 -40.99 -26.63 -0.63
N LEU A 139 -41.18 -25.45 -0.04
CA LEU A 139 -42.30 -25.18 0.89
C LEU A 139 -43.67 -25.35 0.24
N SER A 140 -43.82 -24.97 -1.04
CA SER A 140 -45.06 -25.18 -1.80
C SER A 140 -45.36 -26.68 -1.98
N PHE A 141 -44.32 -27.51 -2.14
CA PHE A 141 -44.42 -28.96 -2.24
C PHE A 141 -44.85 -29.58 -0.90
N PHE A 142 -44.28 -29.15 0.23
CA PHE A 142 -44.65 -29.63 1.57
C PHE A 142 -46.04 -29.18 2.05
N LYS A 143 -46.64 -28.15 1.45
CA LYS A 143 -48.05 -27.75 1.70
C LYS A 143 -49.07 -28.75 1.14
N SER A 144 -48.66 -29.66 0.25
CA SER A 144 -49.56 -30.69 -0.31
C SER A 144 -49.79 -31.90 0.61
N ASP A 145 -49.01 -32.06 1.69
CA ASP A 145 -49.25 -33.03 2.77
C ASP A 145 -49.93 -32.35 3.97
N ALA A 146 -51.26 -32.46 4.03
CA ALA A 146 -52.12 -31.66 4.92
C ALA A 146 -51.98 -31.96 6.42
N ASP A 147 -51.45 -33.12 6.83
CA ASP A 147 -51.55 -33.58 8.22
C ASP A 147 -50.45 -33.06 9.18
N LYS A 148 -49.36 -32.46 8.67
CA LYS A 148 -48.28 -31.89 9.52
C LYS A 148 -48.30 -30.35 9.61
N ASN A 149 -49.21 -29.68 8.89
CA ASN A 149 -49.15 -28.24 8.64
C ASN A 149 -49.79 -27.34 9.72
N LEU A 150 -50.55 -27.88 10.68
CA LEU A 150 -51.28 -27.05 11.66
C LEU A 150 -50.35 -26.37 12.70
N GLU A 151 -49.22 -27.01 13.03
CA GLU A 151 -48.27 -26.50 14.04
C GLU A 151 -47.28 -25.46 13.47
N ILE A 152 -47.08 -25.46 12.15
CA ILE A 152 -46.14 -24.57 11.46
C ILE A 152 -46.82 -23.24 11.10
N CYS A 153 -48.09 -23.28 10.66
CA CYS A 153 -48.85 -22.07 10.32
C CYS A 153 -49.01 -21.12 11.53
N SER A 154 -49.20 -21.65 12.73
CA SER A 154 -49.33 -20.85 13.96
C SER A 154 -48.02 -20.17 14.41
N LYS A 155 -46.85 -20.73 14.03
CA LYS A 155 -45.55 -20.11 14.26
C LYS A 155 -45.28 -18.99 13.23
N LEU A 156 -45.66 -19.19 11.97
CA LEU A 156 -45.46 -18.19 10.89
C LEU A 156 -46.32 -16.93 11.06
N ASP A 157 -47.59 -17.05 11.42
CA ASP A 157 -48.49 -15.91 11.68
C ASP A 157 -47.98 -14.99 12.82
N PHE A 158 -47.23 -15.57 13.77
CA PHE A 158 -46.62 -14.82 14.86
C PHE A 158 -45.38 -14.04 14.40
N PHE A 159 -44.56 -14.60 13.50
CA PHE A 159 -43.39 -13.91 12.96
C PHE A 159 -43.80 -12.77 12.02
N GLU A 160 -44.80 -12.99 11.16
CA GLU A 160 -45.25 -12.01 10.16
C GLU A 160 -45.88 -10.74 10.79
N LYS A 161 -46.57 -10.89 11.93
CA LYS A 161 -47.16 -9.75 12.67
C LYS A 161 -46.18 -8.97 13.56
N ASN A 162 -44.97 -9.49 13.80
CA ASN A 162 -43.96 -8.86 14.66
C ASN A 162 -42.74 -8.34 13.88
N ILE A 163 -42.78 -8.31 12.54
CA ILE A 163 -41.67 -7.76 11.73
C ILE A 163 -41.56 -6.25 11.95
N ILE A 164 -40.44 -5.89 12.57
CA ILE A 164 -39.98 -4.56 12.91
C ILE A 164 -39.77 -3.72 11.63
N LYS A 165 -40.44 -2.57 11.54
CA LYS A 165 -40.12 -1.50 10.58
C LYS A 165 -38.92 -0.71 11.09
N ILE A 166 -37.80 -0.65 10.36
CA ILE A 166 -36.87 0.49 10.39
C ILE A 166 -36.24 0.69 9.01
N ASP A 167 -36.12 1.97 8.66
CA ASP A 167 -35.45 2.54 7.50
C ASP A 167 -34.06 1.95 7.25
N ASN A 168 -33.78 1.65 5.98
CA ASN A 168 -32.48 1.20 5.53
C ASN A 168 -31.48 2.37 5.62
N GLU A 169 -30.86 2.56 6.78
CA GLU A 169 -29.67 3.42 6.86
C GLU A 169 -28.49 2.70 6.19
N ILE A 170 -27.84 3.42 5.26
CA ILE A 170 -26.71 2.98 4.45
C ILE A 170 -25.51 2.66 5.37
N ASP A 171 -24.91 1.49 5.16
CA ASP A 171 -23.69 1.04 5.84
C ASP A 171 -22.48 1.83 5.31
N ASP A 172 -22.02 2.80 6.10
CA ASP A 172 -20.81 3.59 5.83
C ASP A 172 -19.74 3.18 6.83
N ASP A 173 -18.68 2.52 6.34
CA ASP A 173 -17.54 2.05 7.12
C ASP A 173 -16.81 3.16 7.90
N SER A 174 -17.01 4.43 7.54
CA SER A 174 -16.44 5.57 8.26
C SER A 174 -17.20 5.92 9.54
N ARG A 175 -18.40 5.37 9.74
CA ARG A 175 -19.28 5.72 10.86
C ARG A 175 -18.69 5.25 12.19
N THR A 176 -18.62 6.17 13.15
CA THR A 176 -18.05 5.91 14.49
C THR A 176 -19.10 5.58 15.55
N LYS A 177 -20.39 5.81 15.25
CA LYS A 177 -21.52 5.59 16.15
C LYS A 177 -22.76 5.20 15.35
N ALA A 178 -23.48 4.17 15.81
CA ALA A 178 -24.80 3.80 15.30
C ALA A 178 -25.84 3.87 16.41
N THR A 179 -27.10 4.08 16.03
CA THR A 179 -28.25 4.00 16.94
C THR A 179 -29.10 2.81 16.51
N ILE A 180 -29.33 1.87 17.42
CA ILE A 180 -30.20 0.73 17.20
C ILE A 180 -31.50 1.00 17.94
N GLN A 181 -32.61 1.12 17.21
CA GLN A 181 -33.93 1.19 17.81
C GLN A 181 -34.58 -0.20 17.73
N PHE A 182 -35.20 -0.63 18.83
CA PHE A 182 -35.88 -1.91 18.92
C PHE A 182 -37.25 -1.72 19.56
N THR A 183 -38.30 -1.96 18.79
CA THR A 183 -39.70 -1.72 19.19
C THR A 183 -40.47 -3.02 19.20
N ILE A 184 -41.04 -3.38 20.36
CA ILE A 184 -41.95 -4.53 20.50
C ILE A 184 -43.38 -4.00 20.43
N ASN A 185 -44.05 -4.20 19.30
CA ASN A 185 -45.38 -3.65 19.05
C ASN A 185 -46.48 -4.29 19.93
N ASN A 186 -46.32 -5.53 20.36
CA ASN A 186 -47.30 -6.22 21.20
C ASN A 186 -46.65 -7.04 22.32
N PHE A 187 -46.13 -6.33 23.32
CA PHE A 187 -45.47 -6.92 24.49
C PHE A 187 -46.37 -7.91 25.26
N SER A 188 -47.69 -7.75 25.20
CA SER A 188 -48.63 -8.63 25.92
C SER A 188 -48.55 -10.09 25.46
N LEU A 189 -48.22 -10.33 24.18
CA LEU A 189 -48.09 -11.68 23.61
C LEU A 189 -46.86 -12.44 24.13
N LEU A 190 -45.97 -11.75 24.84
CA LEU A 190 -44.74 -12.31 25.38
C LEU A 190 -44.91 -12.85 26.81
N LYS A 191 -45.96 -12.45 27.52
CA LYS A 191 -46.14 -12.74 28.96
C LYS A 191 -46.35 -14.21 29.29
N ASP A 192 -47.00 -14.95 28.38
CA ASP A 192 -47.32 -16.36 28.59
C ASP A 192 -46.36 -17.31 27.84
N ARG A 193 -45.33 -16.74 27.20
CA ARG A 193 -44.36 -17.48 26.41
C ARG A 193 -43.20 -17.92 27.30
N LYS A 194 -42.83 -19.18 27.13
CA LYS A 194 -41.83 -19.92 27.89
C LYS A 194 -40.57 -20.08 27.02
N ASN A 195 -39.39 -19.75 27.57
CA ASN A 195 -38.08 -19.76 26.88
C ASN A 195 -38.11 -19.05 25.52
N PHE A 196 -38.61 -17.81 25.51
CA PHE A 196 -38.82 -17.07 24.27
C PHE A 196 -37.69 -16.07 24.05
N ARG A 197 -37.08 -16.14 22.86
CA ARG A 197 -35.93 -15.33 22.47
C ARG A 197 -36.29 -14.46 21.28
N ILE A 198 -35.98 -13.16 21.37
CA ILE A 198 -36.24 -12.19 20.30
C ILE A 198 -34.97 -11.46 19.97
N CYS A 199 -34.54 -11.57 18.71
CA CYS A 199 -33.41 -10.82 18.20
C CYS A 199 -33.87 -9.58 17.44
N SER A 200 -33.16 -8.46 17.59
CA SER A 200 -33.30 -7.34 16.68
C SER A 200 -32.74 -7.68 15.30
N LYS A 201 -33.08 -6.85 14.31
CA LYS A 201 -32.32 -6.82 13.07
C LYS A 201 -30.85 -6.47 13.37
N LYS A 202 -29.96 -7.04 12.57
CA LYS A 202 -28.52 -6.78 12.60
C LYS A 202 -28.22 -5.36 12.12
N CYS A 203 -27.33 -4.68 12.82
CA CYS A 203 -26.78 -3.36 12.49
C CYS A 203 -25.27 -3.51 12.29
N PHE A 204 -24.71 -2.86 11.28
CA PHE A 204 -23.29 -2.93 10.99
C PHE A 204 -22.61 -1.64 11.45
N LEU A 205 -21.49 -1.79 12.17
CA LEU A 205 -20.66 -0.68 12.62
C LEU A 205 -19.20 -1.13 12.65
N ARG A 206 -18.35 -0.51 11.82
CA ARG A 206 -16.91 -0.77 11.73
C ARG A 206 -16.56 -2.25 11.51
N ASN A 207 -17.20 -2.91 10.54
CA ASN A 207 -17.06 -4.36 10.26
C ASN A 207 -17.51 -5.32 11.37
N PHE A 208 -18.19 -4.82 12.40
CA PHE A 208 -18.86 -5.64 13.40
C PHE A 208 -20.35 -5.65 13.18
N GLU A 209 -20.94 -6.82 13.33
CA GLU A 209 -22.38 -7.04 13.34
C GLU A 209 -22.89 -6.94 14.78
N TRP A 210 -23.77 -5.98 15.02
CA TRP A 210 -24.38 -5.71 16.31
C TRP A 210 -25.88 -6.01 16.28
N PHE A 211 -26.42 -6.60 17.33
CA PHE A 211 -27.87 -6.78 17.49
C PHE A 211 -28.26 -6.93 18.95
N PHE A 212 -29.48 -6.53 19.28
CA PHE A 212 -30.10 -6.84 20.56
C PHE A 212 -30.67 -8.24 20.54
N ASP A 213 -30.64 -8.87 21.68
CA ASP A 213 -31.28 -10.13 21.94
C ASP A 213 -31.96 -10.06 23.30
N ILE A 214 -33.22 -10.49 23.32
CA ILE A 214 -34.06 -10.43 24.51
C ILE A 214 -34.47 -11.84 24.84
N GLU A 215 -34.17 -12.23 26.07
CA GLU A 215 -34.55 -13.52 26.62
C GLU A 215 -35.56 -13.32 27.75
N LEU A 216 -36.65 -14.08 27.69
CA LEU A 216 -37.66 -14.13 28.73
C LEU A 216 -37.40 -15.35 29.61
N ASN A 217 -36.90 -15.09 30.82
CA ASN A 217 -36.57 -16.13 31.78
C ASN A 217 -37.82 -16.59 32.54
N GLU A 218 -38.10 -17.89 32.46
CA GLU A 218 -39.29 -18.51 33.05
C GLU A 218 -39.28 -18.57 34.58
N GLU A 219 -38.12 -18.71 35.19
CA GLU A 219 -38.03 -19.04 36.62
C GLU A 219 -38.34 -17.85 37.52
N ASN A 220 -38.06 -16.65 37.03
CA ASN A 220 -38.12 -15.43 37.81
C ASN A 220 -39.00 -14.34 37.14
N GLY A 221 -39.42 -14.54 35.89
CA GLY A 221 -40.20 -13.56 35.11
C GLY A 221 -39.40 -12.34 34.66
N TRP A 222 -38.06 -12.44 34.68
CA TRP A 222 -37.19 -11.36 34.25
C TRP A 222 -37.03 -11.37 32.74
N MET A 223 -36.90 -10.18 32.18
CA MET A 223 -36.53 -9.97 30.79
C MET A 223 -35.06 -9.55 30.77
N GLU A 224 -34.24 -10.36 30.13
CA GLU A 224 -32.81 -10.10 29.98
C GLU A 224 -32.58 -9.46 28.61
N PHE A 225 -31.76 -8.41 28.59
CA PHE A 225 -31.39 -7.68 27.37
C PHE A 225 -29.89 -7.84 27.14
N TYR A 226 -29.55 -8.41 26.00
CA TYR A 226 -28.18 -8.61 25.57
C TYR A 226 -27.90 -7.78 24.33
N LEU A 227 -26.72 -7.18 24.27
CA LEU A 227 -26.19 -6.59 23.05
C LEU A 227 -25.06 -7.50 22.56
N TYR A 228 -25.28 -8.14 21.43
CA TYR A 228 -24.30 -9.02 20.81
C TYR A 228 -23.45 -8.26 19.78
N CYS A 229 -22.20 -8.69 19.64
CA CYS A 229 -21.23 -8.17 18.69
C CYS A 229 -20.48 -9.34 18.06
N ASN A 230 -20.67 -9.54 16.75
CA ASN A 230 -19.99 -10.57 15.97
C ASN A 230 -19.00 -9.92 14.98
N SER A 231 -17.82 -10.51 14.82
CA SER A 231 -16.88 -10.11 13.76
C SER A 231 -17.34 -10.67 12.41
N LYS A 232 -17.30 -9.86 11.35
CA LYS A 232 -17.59 -10.29 9.97
C LYS A 232 -16.40 -10.96 9.26
N ALA A 233 -15.18 -10.79 9.78
CA ALA A 233 -13.94 -11.31 9.20
C ALA A 233 -13.17 -12.21 10.19
N GLU A 234 -12.22 -13.01 9.70
CA GLU A 234 -11.20 -13.75 10.51
C GLU A 234 -10.25 -12.83 11.31
N SER A 235 -10.57 -11.54 11.41
CA SER A 235 -9.84 -10.58 12.21
C SER A 235 -10.06 -10.85 13.70
N ASN A 236 -9.03 -11.40 14.35
CA ASN A 236 -8.96 -11.59 15.81
C ASN A 236 -8.82 -10.26 16.60
N LYS A 237 -8.97 -9.10 15.96
CA LYS A 237 -8.84 -7.79 16.61
C LYS A 237 -10.22 -7.25 16.97
N PHE A 238 -10.61 -7.43 18.24
CA PHE A 238 -11.78 -6.78 18.82
C PHE A 238 -11.62 -5.24 18.79
N PRO A 239 -12.73 -4.48 18.67
CA PRO A 239 -12.66 -3.03 18.71
C PRO A 239 -12.20 -2.59 20.10
N LYS A 240 -11.27 -1.62 20.15
CA LYS A 240 -10.86 -0.98 21.40
C LYS A 240 -12.05 -0.21 21.96
N VAL A 241 -12.61 -0.71 23.07
CA VAL A 241 -13.61 -0.10 23.98
C VAL A 241 -14.78 0.58 23.26
N ALA A 242 -15.95 -0.06 23.29
CA ALA A 242 -17.21 0.55 22.88
C ALA A 242 -17.94 1.11 24.12
N ASP A 243 -18.23 2.41 24.11
CA ASP A 243 -19.06 3.04 25.15
C ASP A 243 -20.53 2.91 24.76
N ILE A 244 -21.33 2.27 25.62
CA ILE A 244 -22.78 2.13 25.44
C ILE A 244 -23.46 3.26 26.21
N ILE A 245 -24.20 4.10 25.51
CA ILE A 245 -25.00 5.18 26.10
C ILE A 245 -26.47 4.80 25.98
N ASN A 246 -27.11 4.49 27.11
CA ASN A 246 -28.56 4.32 27.18
C ASN A 246 -29.19 5.72 27.22
N LEU A 247 -29.97 6.05 26.19
CA LEU A 247 -30.74 7.29 26.09
C LEU A 247 -32.19 7.09 26.57
#